data_AF-A0A959QKC1-F1
#
_entry.id   AF-A0A959QKC1-F1
#
_cell.length_a   1.000
_cell.length_b   1.000
_cell.length_c   1.000
_cell.angle_alpha   90.00
_cell.angle_beta   90.00
_cell.angle_gamma   90.00
#
_symmetry.space_group_name_H-M   'P 1'
#
loop_
_entity.id
_entity.type
_entity.pdbx_description
1 polymer ?
#
loop_
_entity_poly.entity_id
_entity_poly.type
_entity_poly.pdbx_seq_one_letter_code
_entity_poly.pdbx_strand_id
1 'polypeptide(L)'
;VQKFPTASFVINKVTGLGGAEDANSLVYGNLTIKDVTKEISFKAMIDINGQMIHVTTPQFTINRTDWGIKYGSKTFFDNLKDKFIEDNMGISINLMAKQ
;
A
#
# COMPACT_ATOMS: atom_id res chain seq x y z
N VAL A 1 1.48 -14.67 12.75
CA VAL A 1 0.39 -14.33 11.81
C VAL A 1 -1.00 -14.60 12.38
N GLN A 2 -1.24 -15.67 13.16
CA GLN A 2 -2.58 -16.01 13.70
C GLN A 2 -3.36 -14.86 14.36
N LYS A 3 -2.68 -13.88 15.00
CA LYS A 3 -3.35 -12.74 15.65
C LYS A 3 -3.85 -11.66 14.68
N PHE A 4 -3.22 -11.51 13.52
CA PHE A 4 -3.58 -10.52 12.49
C PHE A 4 -3.33 -11.13 11.10
N PRO A 5 -4.22 -12.01 10.62
CA PRO A 5 -4.04 -12.70 9.35
C PRO A 5 -4.28 -11.80 8.14
N THR A 6 -5.02 -10.71 8.32
CA THR A 6 -5.45 -9.80 7.27
C THR A 6 -4.99 -8.37 7.55
N ALA A 7 -4.56 -7.67 6.52
CA ALA A 7 -4.50 -6.21 6.49
C ALA A 7 -5.72 -5.69 5.74
N SER A 8 -6.19 -4.49 6.09
CA SER A 8 -7.32 -3.85 5.41
C SER A 8 -6.90 -2.48 4.89
N PHE A 9 -7.41 -2.13 3.72
CA PHE A 9 -7.27 -0.80 3.16
C PHE A 9 -8.66 -0.25 2.85
N VAL A 10 -8.99 0.88 3.47
CA VAL A 10 -10.30 1.53 3.28
C VAL A 10 -10.07 2.84 2.54
N ILE A 11 -10.66 2.95 1.35
CA ILE A 11 -10.57 4.16 0.53
C ILE A 11 -11.48 5.22 1.15
N ASN A 12 -10.88 6.38 1.46
CA ASN A 12 -11.61 7.54 1.99
C ASN A 12 -12.00 8.52 0.87
N LYS A 13 -11.08 8.72 -0.08
CA LYS A 13 -11.26 9.72 -1.15
C LYS A 13 -10.51 9.28 -2.40
N VAL A 14 -11.12 9.52 -3.55
CA VAL A 14 -10.47 9.39 -4.86
C VAL A 14 -10.58 10.73 -5.56
N THR A 15 -9.46 11.23 -6.08
CA THR A 15 -9.41 12.45 -6.89
C THR A 15 -8.87 12.11 -8.26
N GLY A 16 -9.59 12.47 -9.32
CA GLY A 16 -9.11 12.29 -10.68
C GLY A 16 -7.87 13.14 -10.96
N LEU A 17 -6.86 12.53 -11.56
CA LEU A 17 -5.69 13.20 -12.12
C LEU A 17 -5.95 13.40 -13.62
N GLY A 18 -6.31 14.62 -14.02
CA GLY A 18 -6.52 14.93 -15.44
C GLY A 18 -5.20 14.81 -16.21
N GLY A 19 -5.12 13.87 -17.15
CA GLY A 19 -4.06 13.82 -18.16
C GLY A 19 -2.73 13.19 -17.76
N ALA A 20 -2.69 12.29 -16.78
CA ALA A 20 -1.48 11.52 -16.47
C ALA A 20 -1.51 10.13 -17.14
N GLU A 21 -0.50 9.85 -17.98
CA GLU A 21 -0.38 8.60 -18.76
C GLU A 21 -0.25 7.34 -17.88
N ASP A 22 0.39 7.48 -16.71
CA ASP A 22 0.69 6.34 -15.82
C ASP A 22 -0.31 6.17 -14.65
N ALA A 23 -1.21 7.14 -14.45
CA ALA A 23 -2.22 7.11 -13.39
C ALA A 23 -3.30 8.15 -13.61
N ASN A 24 -4.56 7.73 -13.68
CA ASN A 24 -5.70 8.64 -13.84
C ASN A 24 -6.34 9.10 -12.52
N SER A 25 -5.90 8.55 -11.39
CA SER A 25 -6.51 8.79 -10.08
C SER A 25 -5.47 8.87 -8.97
N LEU A 26 -5.74 9.70 -7.97
CA LEU A 26 -5.03 9.72 -6.69
C LEU A 26 -5.99 9.23 -5.62
N VAL A 27 -5.61 8.12 -4.97
CA VAL A 27 -6.40 7.40 -3.99
C VAL A 27 -5.86 7.70 -2.61
N TYR A 28 -6.72 8.15 -1.72
CA TYR A 28 -6.45 8.36 -0.30
C TYR A 28 -7.21 7.31 0.50
N GLY A 29 -6.55 6.66 1.43
CA GLY A 29 -7.21 5.67 2.26
C GLY A 29 -6.41 5.31 3.50
N ASN A 30 -7.11 4.63 4.40
CA ASN A 30 -6.58 4.15 5.66
C ASN A 30 -6.08 2.72 5.49
N LEU A 31 -4.76 2.54 5.59
CA LEU A 31 -4.12 1.23 5.62
C LEU A 31 -3.97 0.78 7.08
N THR A 32 -4.63 -0.33 7.40
CA THR A 32 -4.55 -0.99 8.70
C THR A 32 -3.76 -2.28 8.57
N ILE A 33 -2.62 -2.33 9.25
CA ILE A 33 -1.79 -3.53 9.39
C ILE A 33 -1.68 -3.80 10.89
N LYS A 34 -2.12 -4.99 11.31
CA LYS A 34 -2.35 -5.32 12.73
C LYS A 34 -3.41 -4.37 13.32
N ASP A 35 -3.13 -3.72 14.45
CA ASP A 35 -4.02 -2.75 15.11
C ASP A 35 -3.64 -1.28 14.83
N VAL A 36 -2.73 -1.04 13.89
CA VAL A 36 -2.27 0.31 13.57
C VAL A 36 -2.88 0.73 12.25
N THR A 37 -3.59 1.86 12.25
CA THR A 37 -4.15 2.48 11.06
C THR A 37 -3.35 3.74 10.73
N LYS A 38 -2.96 3.89 9.47
CA LYS A 38 -2.33 5.10 8.94
C LYS A 38 -3.00 5.50 7.64
N GLU A 39 -3.16 6.79 7.43
CA GLU A 39 -3.58 7.33 6.15
C GLU A 39 -2.40 7.28 5.17
N ILE A 40 -2.64 6.74 3.98
CA ILE A 40 -1.71 6.75 2.87
C ILE A 40 -2.41 7.28 1.62
N SER A 41 -1.62 7.82 0.71
CA SER A 41 -2.08 8.24 -0.61
C SER A 41 -1.18 7.68 -1.68
N PHE A 42 -1.76 7.13 -2.74
CA PHE A 42 -1.01 6.61 -3.88
C PHE A 42 -1.74 6.90 -5.19
N LYS A 43 -0.96 7.01 -6.26
CA LYS A 43 -1.48 7.12 -7.62
C LYS A 43 -1.96 5.75 -8.10
N ALA A 44 -3.07 5.72 -8.81
CA ALA A 44 -3.65 4.52 -9.39
C ALA A 44 -4.17 4.81 -10.80
N MET A 45 -4.06 3.82 -11.68
CA MET A 45 -4.80 3.74 -12.93
C MET A 45 -6.04 2.89 -12.69
N ILE A 46 -7.22 3.46 -12.96
CA ILE A 46 -8.51 2.78 -12.84
C ILE A 46 -9.14 2.70 -14.22
N ASP A 47 -9.18 1.51 -14.80
CA ASP A 47 -9.80 1.24 -16.09
C ASP A 47 -11.11 0.49 -15.90
N ILE A 48 -12.18 1.02 -16.49
CA ILE A 48 -13.51 0.41 -16.45
C ILE A 48 -13.85 -0.06 -17.86
N ASN A 49 -13.93 -1.38 -18.05
CA ASN A 49 -14.32 -2.01 -19.30
C ASN A 49 -15.60 -2.83 -19.10
N GLY A 50 -16.74 -2.23 -19.43
CA GLY A 50 -18.06 -2.82 -19.19
C GLY A 50 -18.30 -3.03 -17.69
N GLN A 51 -18.41 -4.30 -17.27
CA GLN A 51 -18.58 -4.69 -15.86
C GLN A 51 -17.26 -5.00 -15.15
N MET A 52 -16.12 -4.94 -15.85
CA MET A 52 -14.81 -5.22 -15.26
C MET A 52 -14.13 -3.92 -14.88
N ILE A 53 -13.69 -3.84 -13.63
CA ILE A 53 -12.86 -2.76 -13.09
C ILE A 53 -11.46 -3.31 -12.92
N HIS A 54 -10.49 -2.69 -13.58
CA HIS A 54 -9.07 -2.98 -13.42
C HIS A 54 -8.40 -1.81 -12.71
N VAL A 55 -7.74 -2.07 -11.59
CA VAL A 55 -6.98 -1.08 -10.84
C VAL A 55 -5.53 -1.51 -10.82
N THR A 56 -4.64 -0.65 -11.30
CA THR A 56 -3.20 -0.84 -11.18
C THR A 56 -2.55 0.36 -10.50
N THR A 57 -1.47 0.15 -9.76
CA THR A 57 -0.72 1.25 -9.14
C THR A 57 0.74 1.17 -9.55
N PRO A 58 1.40 2.31 -9.85
CA PRO A 58 2.85 2.38 -9.79
C PRO A 58 3.35 1.88 -8.44
N GLN A 59 4.58 1.37 -8.38
CA GLN A 59 5.17 0.97 -7.11
C GLN A 59 5.25 2.21 -6.20
N PHE A 60 4.63 2.11 -5.02
CA PHE A 60 4.75 3.11 -3.96
C PHE A 60 5.43 2.48 -2.75
N THR A 61 6.16 3.30 -1.99
CA THR A 61 6.92 2.84 -0.83
C THR A 61 6.20 3.21 0.45
N ILE A 62 6.11 2.25 1.38
CA ILE A 62 5.68 2.49 2.75
C ILE A 62 6.80 2.15 3.73
N ASN A 63 6.83 2.77 4.90
CA ASN A 63 7.72 2.37 5.96
C ASN A 63 7.00 1.39 6.92
N ARG A 64 7.43 0.12 6.92
CA ARG A 64 6.78 -0.95 7.73
C ARG A 64 6.88 -0.71 9.23
N THR A 65 7.83 0.10 9.67
CA THR A 65 8.01 0.42 11.09
C THR A 65 6.88 1.27 11.65
N ASP A 66 6.18 2.04 10.81
CA ASP A 66 5.03 2.85 11.20
C ASP A 66 3.86 2.00 11.74
N TRP A 67 3.78 0.73 11.35
CA TRP A 67 2.81 -0.27 11.83
C TRP A 67 3.39 -1.19 12.92
N GLY A 68 4.53 -0.81 13.50
CA GLY A 68 5.18 -1.56 14.57
C GLY A 68 5.78 -2.90 14.11
N ILE A 69 6.10 -3.03 12.82
CA ILE A 69 6.81 -4.20 12.28
C ILE A 69 8.32 -3.97 12.47
N LYS A 70 8.83 -4.45 13.60
CA LYS A 70 10.24 -4.24 14.01
C LYS A 70 11.19 -5.37 13.59
N TYR A 71 10.64 -6.51 13.15
CA TYR A 71 11.43 -7.70 12.85
C TYR A 71 12.51 -7.42 11.80
N GLY A 72 13.78 -7.65 12.12
CA GLY A 72 14.89 -7.39 11.20
C GLY A 72 15.12 -5.93 10.83
N SER A 73 14.48 -4.96 11.50
CA SER A 73 14.68 -3.53 11.21
C SER A 73 16.00 -3.03 11.79
N LYS A 74 16.82 -2.36 10.97
CA LYS A 74 18.02 -1.65 11.45
C LYS A 74 17.66 -0.51 12.40
N THR A 75 16.52 0.15 12.22
CA THR A 75 16.09 1.25 13.10
C THR A 75 15.82 0.80 14.54
N PHE A 76 15.51 -0.48 14.77
CA PHE A 76 15.24 -0.99 16.13
C PHE A 76 16.36 -1.88 16.69
N PHE A 77 17.29 -2.37 15.86
CA PHE A 77 18.32 -3.31 16.28
C PHE A 77 19.65 -3.06 15.55
N ASP A 78 20.68 -2.66 16.30
CA ASP A 78 22.00 -2.32 15.74
C ASP A 78 22.85 -3.54 15.34
N ASN A 79 22.56 -4.72 15.91
CA ASN A 79 23.40 -5.93 15.76
C ASN A 79 22.92 -6.93 14.70
N LEU A 80 22.25 -6.45 13.64
CA LEU A 80 21.73 -7.33 12.59
C LEU A 80 22.73 -7.72 11.50
N LYS A 81 23.92 -7.07 11.44
CA LYS A 81 24.91 -7.24 10.35
C LYS A 81 24.21 -7.26 8.97
N ASP A 82 24.33 -8.35 8.22
CA ASP A 82 23.76 -8.52 6.88
C ASP A 82 22.36 -9.17 6.89
N LYS A 83 21.80 -9.50 8.06
CA LYS A 83 20.48 -10.17 8.21
C LYS A 83 19.32 -9.19 8.39
N PHE A 84 19.57 -7.90 8.18
CA PHE A 84 18.54 -6.89 8.31
C PHE A 84 17.60 -6.89 7.09
N ILE A 85 16.40 -6.38 7.32
CA ILE A 85 15.33 -6.21 6.35
C ILE A 85 15.07 -4.70 6.28
N GLU A 86 15.14 -4.15 5.07
CA GLU A 86 14.83 -2.74 4.81
C GLU A 86 13.47 -2.36 5.40
N ASP A 87 13.41 -1.17 5.98
CA ASP A 87 12.17 -0.66 6.59
C ASP A 87 11.20 -0.13 5.54
N ASN A 88 11.75 0.35 4.44
CA ASN A 88 11.01 0.75 3.25
C ASN A 88 10.60 -0.48 2.44
N MET A 89 9.29 -0.66 2.26
CA MET A 89 8.71 -1.72 1.44
C MET A 89 8.02 -1.11 0.22
N GLY A 90 8.43 -1.55 -0.97
CA GLY A 90 7.73 -1.25 -2.22
C GLY A 90 6.48 -2.12 -2.35
N ILE A 91 5.36 -1.50 -2.70
CA ILE A 91 4.06 -2.15 -2.91
C ILE A 91 3.54 -1.72 -4.28
N SER A 92 3.08 -2.68 -5.06
CA SER A 92 2.27 -2.46 -6.26
C SER A 92 0.99 -3.28 -6.16
N ILE A 93 -0.11 -2.70 -6.62
CA ILE A 93 -1.43 -3.34 -6.61
C ILE A 93 -1.85 -3.56 -8.05
N ASN A 94 -2.33 -4.76 -8.34
CA ASN A 94 -3.02 -5.11 -9.57
C ASN A 94 -4.28 -5.89 -9.18
N LEU A 95 -5.44 -5.25 -9.34
CA LEU A 95 -6.73 -5.74 -8.87
C LEU A 95 -7.72 -5.74 -10.03
N MET A 96 -8.33 -6.89 -10.28
CA MET A 96 -9.48 -7.01 -11.18
C MET A 96 -10.72 -7.34 -10.36
N ALA A 97 -11.76 -6.51 -10.50
CA ALA A 97 -13.04 -6.71 -9.85
C ALA A 97 -14.14 -6.71 -10.89
N LYS A 98 -15.13 -7.58 -10.71
CA LYS A 98 -16.37 -7.54 -11.48
C LYS A 98 -17.42 -6.79 -10.68
N GLN A 99 -18.09 -5.85 -11.33
CA GLN A 99 -19.22 -5.10 -10.78
C GLN A 99 -20.42 -6.01 -10.49
#